data_AF-A0A969T5G4-F1
#
_entry.id   AF-A0A969T5G4-F1
#
_cell.length_a   1.000
_cell.length_b   1.000
_cell.length_c   1.000
_cell.angle_alpha   90.00
_cell.angle_beta   90.00
_cell.angle_gamma   90.00
#
_symmetry.space_group_name_H-M   'P 1'
#
loop_
_entity.id
_entity.type
_entity.pdbx_description
1 polymer ?
#
loop_
_entity_poly.entity_id
_entity_poly.type
_entity_poly.pdbx_seq_one_letter_code
_entity_poly.pdbx_strand_id
1 'polypeptide(L)'
;IYHFTNILLHLINTLLVFWLTWLLIGKFEISVLTALLFGLGTTHVESVAWISERKDVLYALFFIASLISYVYYLKKKEFKYYIYALILFVLSLFSKGQAVSLAITLFIIDFLYERKLLNAKVMIEKAPFFILAAIFGMVAIKAQQAGNALHNSDSYEFYKRIGFAGYAFTQYLIKLTVPIGLSAIYPYPDIINKSIPGFYWLFMIPSLLVAYAFFYYLKRNKLFAFCIGFLLLILFCYCSSFRWVALF
;
A
#
# COMPACT_ATOMS: atom_id res chain seq x y z
N ILE A 1 26.62 -11.29 -1.10
CA ILE A 1 26.38 -10.24 -0.06
C ILE A 1 24.99 -9.63 -0.22
N TYR A 2 24.64 -9.05 -1.37
CA TYR A 2 23.34 -8.39 -1.60
C TYR A 2 22.10 -9.29 -1.39
N HIS A 3 22.12 -10.54 -1.85
CA HIS A 3 21.00 -11.47 -1.63
C HIS A 3 20.80 -11.80 -0.14
N PHE A 4 21.89 -12.00 0.61
CA PHE A 4 21.81 -12.29 2.04
C PHE A 4 21.20 -11.11 2.82
N THR A 5 21.62 -9.87 2.52
CA THR A 5 21.06 -8.68 3.17
C THR A 5 19.58 -8.50 2.84
N ASN A 6 19.15 -8.80 1.61
CA ASN A 6 17.75 -8.70 1.22
C ASN A 6 16.90 -9.77 1.91
N ILE A 7 17.39 -11.00 2.03
CA ILE A 7 16.73 -12.07 2.78
C ILE A 7 16.59 -11.68 4.25
N LEU A 8 17.65 -11.16 4.87
CA LEU A 8 17.62 -10.72 6.26
C LEU A 8 16.60 -9.59 6.47
N LEU A 9 16.59 -8.59 5.59
CA LEU A 9 15.61 -7.50 5.66
C LEU A 9 14.18 -8.00 5.45
N HIS A 10 13.96 -8.97 4.56
CA HIS A 10 12.65 -9.61 4.36
C HIS A 10 12.19 -10.34 5.61
N LEU A 11 13.07 -11.13 6.24
CA LEU A 11 12.77 -11.81 7.50
C LEU A 11 12.41 -10.83 8.62
N ILE A 12 13.15 -9.72 8.74
CA ILE A 12 12.82 -8.66 9.69
C ILE A 12 11.44 -8.08 9.39
N ASN A 13 11.12 -7.79 8.13
CA ASN A 13 9.79 -7.31 7.74
C ASN A 13 8.70 -8.32 8.09
N THR A 14 8.91 -9.61 7.83
CA THR A 14 7.97 -10.67 8.21
C THR A 14 7.70 -10.67 9.72
N LEU A 15 8.74 -10.53 10.54
CA LEU A 15 8.62 -10.43 12.00
C LEU A 15 7.91 -9.13 12.43
N LEU A 16 8.16 -8.00 11.75
CA LEU A 16 7.46 -6.75 12.02
C LEU A 16 5.97 -6.84 11.65
N VAL A 17 5.62 -7.53 10.55
CA VAL A 17 4.21 -7.80 10.20
C VAL A 17 3.53 -8.63 11.29
N PHE A 18 4.19 -9.68 11.76
CA PHE A 18 3.70 -10.46 12.89
C PHE A 18 3.44 -9.55 14.11
N TRP A 19 4.45 -8.74 14.47
CA TRP A 19 4.37 -7.86 15.63
C TRP A 19 3.26 -6.81 15.51
N LEU A 20 3.14 -6.17 14.35
CA LEU A 20 2.09 -5.18 14.10
C LEU A 20 0.71 -5.82 14.20
N THR A 21 0.49 -6.97 13.56
CA THR A 21 -0.80 -7.68 13.60
C THR A 21 -1.14 -8.13 15.02
N TRP A 22 -0.14 -8.62 15.77
CA TRP A 22 -0.31 -8.96 17.18
C TRP A 22 -0.71 -7.74 18.01
N LEU A 23 -0.06 -6.59 17.79
CA LEU A 23 -0.39 -5.35 18.50
C LEU A 23 -1.80 -4.84 18.18
N LEU A 24 -2.29 -5.03 16.95
CA LEU A 24 -3.59 -4.54 16.51
C LEU A 24 -4.73 -5.49 16.90
N ILE A 25 -4.52 -6.81 16.78
CA ILE A 25 -5.58 -7.82 16.90
C ILE A 25 -5.51 -8.59 18.22
N GLY A 26 -4.30 -8.84 18.73
CA GLY A 26 -4.08 -9.61 19.96
C GLY A 26 -4.30 -11.12 19.82
N LYS A 27 -4.46 -11.65 18.60
CA LYS A 27 -4.66 -13.08 18.33
C LYS A 27 -3.40 -13.69 17.69
N PHE A 28 -2.85 -14.73 18.30
CA PHE A 28 -1.62 -15.38 17.83
C PHE A 28 -1.79 -15.96 16.44
N GLU A 29 -2.86 -16.72 16.24
CA GLU A 29 -3.12 -17.50 15.03
C GLU A 29 -3.22 -16.60 13.81
N ILE A 30 -3.95 -15.49 13.94
CA ILE A 30 -4.10 -14.50 12.87
C ILE A 30 -2.78 -13.80 12.58
N SER A 31 -2.00 -13.50 13.62
CA SER A 31 -0.71 -12.82 13.48
C SER A 31 0.32 -13.70 12.78
N VAL A 32 0.40 -14.99 13.15
CA VAL A 32 1.24 -15.99 12.50
C VAL A 32 0.79 -16.19 11.06
N LEU A 33 -0.51 -16.41 10.82
CA LEU A 33 -1.03 -16.61 9.47
C LEU A 33 -0.72 -15.41 8.56
N THR A 34 -0.92 -14.18 9.05
CA THR A 34 -0.65 -12.95 8.30
C THR A 34 0.84 -12.81 7.98
N ALA A 35 1.71 -13.10 8.94
CA ALA A 35 3.15 -13.06 8.75
C ALA A 35 3.62 -14.14 7.76
N LEU A 36 3.08 -15.35 7.84
CA LEU A 36 3.38 -16.44 6.90
C LEU A 36 2.91 -16.07 5.48
N LEU A 37 1.70 -15.54 5.33
CA LEU A 37 1.20 -15.07 4.03
C LEU A 37 2.08 -13.96 3.45
N PHE A 38 2.57 -13.04 4.28
CA PHE A 38 3.51 -12.00 3.85
C PHE A 38 4.89 -12.56 3.48
N GLY A 39 5.43 -13.48 4.29
CA GLY A 39 6.75 -14.06 4.11
C GLY A 39 6.84 -15.03 2.92
N LEU A 40 5.79 -15.84 2.73
CA LEU A 40 5.66 -16.86 1.67
C LEU A 40 4.97 -16.34 0.40
N GLY A 41 4.39 -15.13 0.44
CA GLY A 41 3.72 -14.52 -0.69
C GLY A 41 4.64 -14.41 -1.90
N THR A 42 4.32 -15.16 -2.96
CA THR A 42 5.13 -15.32 -4.18
C THR A 42 5.43 -14.01 -4.90
N THR A 43 4.59 -12.99 -4.72
CA THR A 43 4.80 -11.63 -5.25
C THR A 43 6.03 -10.94 -4.68
N HIS A 44 6.52 -11.36 -3.49
CA HIS A 44 7.75 -10.87 -2.88
C HIS A 44 8.97 -11.74 -3.22
N VAL A 45 8.77 -12.98 -3.66
CA VAL A 45 9.87 -13.93 -3.90
C VAL A 45 10.58 -13.63 -5.24
N GLU A 46 9.84 -13.21 -6.27
CA GLU A 46 10.44 -12.76 -7.54
C GLU A 46 11.21 -11.44 -7.39
N SER A 47 10.73 -10.58 -6.50
CA SER A 47 11.33 -9.27 -6.22
C SER A 47 12.53 -9.34 -5.26
N VAL A 48 12.50 -10.21 -4.24
CA VAL A 48 13.66 -10.42 -3.34
C VAL A 48 14.87 -11.04 -4.08
N ALA A 49 14.63 -11.74 -5.20
CA ALA A 49 15.68 -12.29 -6.04
C ALA A 49 16.44 -11.22 -6.86
N TRP A 50 15.85 -10.06 -7.10
CA TRP A 50 16.47 -8.99 -7.89
C TRP A 50 17.15 -7.93 -7.00
N ILE A 51 18.36 -7.51 -7.38
CA ILE A 51 19.15 -6.48 -6.67
C ILE A 51 18.42 -5.12 -6.61
N SER A 52 17.53 -4.85 -7.57
CA SER A 52 16.78 -3.59 -7.70
C SER A 52 15.69 -3.37 -6.65
N GLU A 53 15.36 -4.38 -5.85
CA GLU A 53 14.22 -4.34 -4.92
C GLU A 53 14.57 -3.89 -3.50
N ARG A 54 15.86 -3.67 -3.20
CA ARG A 54 16.30 -3.30 -1.84
C ARG A 54 15.55 -2.07 -1.30
N LYS A 55 15.23 -1.12 -2.19
CA LYS A 55 14.45 0.08 -1.87
C LYS A 55 13.05 -0.26 -1.36
N ASP A 56 12.41 -1.31 -1.87
CA ASP A 56 11.06 -1.74 -1.50
C ASP A 56 11.07 -2.46 -0.15
N VAL A 57 12.08 -3.30 0.10
CA VAL A 57 12.25 -3.99 1.38
C VAL A 57 12.59 -2.99 2.50
N LEU A 58 13.44 -2.00 2.23
CA LEU A 58 13.74 -0.91 3.19
C LEU A 58 12.54 0.00 3.42
N TYR A 59 11.82 0.34 2.35
CA TYR A 59 10.56 1.09 2.43
C TYR A 59 9.58 0.39 3.39
N ALA A 60 9.34 -0.91 3.20
CA ALA A 60 8.44 -1.70 4.03
C ALA A 60 8.90 -1.76 5.50
N LEU A 61 10.20 -1.92 5.73
CA LEU A 61 10.79 -1.92 7.08
C LEU A 61 10.44 -0.65 7.85
N PHE A 62 10.80 0.50 7.29
CA PHE A 62 10.56 1.78 7.95
C PHE A 62 9.06 2.11 8.03
N PHE A 63 8.28 1.71 7.02
CA PHE A 63 6.83 1.89 7.01
C PHE A 63 6.16 1.13 8.17
N ILE A 64 6.42 -0.18 8.29
CA ILE A 64 5.81 -1.02 9.33
C ILE A 64 6.32 -0.61 10.72
N ALA A 65 7.62 -0.34 10.86
CA ALA A 65 8.19 0.14 12.12
C ALA A 65 7.58 1.48 12.57
N SER A 66 7.30 2.39 11.63
CA SER A 66 6.57 3.63 11.91
C SER A 66 5.15 3.35 12.43
N LEU A 67 4.42 2.43 11.80
CA LEU A 67 3.08 2.03 12.28
C LEU A 67 3.12 1.42 13.69
N ILE A 68 4.09 0.53 13.95
CA ILE A 68 4.29 -0.07 15.28
C ILE A 68 4.56 1.02 16.33
N SER A 69 5.46 1.96 16.01
CA SER A 69 5.78 3.09 16.89
C SER A 69 4.56 3.96 17.16
N TYR A 70 3.76 4.22 16.12
CA TYR A 70 2.52 4.96 16.27
C TYR A 70 1.51 4.22 17.16
N VAL A 71 1.35 2.91 16.99
CA VAL A 71 0.49 2.10 17.86
C VAL A 71 0.98 2.13 19.32
N TYR A 72 2.30 2.10 19.55
CA TYR A 72 2.85 2.29 20.91
C TYR A 72 2.58 3.68 21.47
N TYR A 73 2.65 4.73 20.65
CA TYR A 73 2.24 6.07 21.04
C TYR A 73 0.77 6.08 21.48
N LEU A 74 -0.14 5.41 20.75
CA LEU A 74 -1.55 5.31 21.14
C LEU A 74 -1.75 4.55 22.47
N LYS A 75 -1.05 3.43 22.65
CA LYS A 75 -1.19 2.58 23.85
C LYS A 75 -0.55 3.19 25.10
N LYS A 76 0.69 3.67 24.99
CA LYS A 76 1.50 4.17 26.13
C LYS A 76 1.33 5.67 26.37
N LYS A 77 0.84 6.43 25.37
CA LYS A 77 0.67 7.89 25.41
C LYS A 77 1.97 8.67 25.67
N GLU A 78 3.12 8.06 25.39
CA GLU A 78 4.43 8.72 25.51
C GLU A 78 4.85 9.33 24.18
N PHE A 79 5.17 10.63 24.19
CA PHE A 79 5.50 11.39 22.98
C PHE A 79 6.75 10.86 22.23
N LYS A 80 7.66 10.16 22.91
CA LYS A 80 8.86 9.58 22.26
C LYS A 80 8.52 8.62 21.12
N TYR A 81 7.45 7.83 21.25
CA TYR A 81 7.04 6.90 20.20
C TYR A 81 6.44 7.61 18.99
N TYR A 82 5.84 8.79 19.19
CA TYR A 82 5.39 9.65 18.10
C TYR A 82 6.59 10.17 17.31
N ILE A 83 7.66 10.61 18.00
CA ILE A 83 8.90 11.04 17.36
C ILE A 83 9.55 9.88 16.58
N TYR A 84 9.60 8.68 17.15
CA TYR A 84 10.08 7.49 16.42
C TYR A 84 9.26 7.21 15.17
N ALA A 85 7.93 7.28 15.24
CA ALA A 85 7.06 7.11 14.08
C ALA A 85 7.37 8.15 12.99
N LEU A 86 7.55 9.41 13.37
CA LEU A 86 7.84 10.50 12.43
C LEU A 86 9.20 10.32 11.75
N ILE A 87 10.25 9.98 12.51
CA ILE A 87 11.59 9.73 11.96
C ILE A 87 11.56 8.54 10.99
N LEU A 88 10.93 7.43 11.40
CA LEU A 88 10.81 6.22 10.57
C LEU A 88 9.99 6.50 9.31
N PHE A 89 8.94 7.32 9.39
CA PHE A 89 8.18 7.75 8.22
C PHE A 89 9.03 8.53 7.23
N VAL A 90 9.87 9.46 7.69
CA VAL A 90 10.81 10.20 6.82
C VAL A 90 11.80 9.25 6.15
N LEU A 91 12.35 8.27 6.87
CA LEU A 91 13.23 7.25 6.29
C LEU A 91 12.51 6.39 5.24
N SER A 92 11.23 6.10 5.46
CA SER A 92 10.38 5.39 4.48
C SER A 92 10.17 6.24 3.22
N LEU A 93 9.89 7.54 3.36
CA LEU A 93 9.76 8.49 2.24
C LEU A 93 11.04 8.62 1.41
N PHE A 94 12.21 8.63 2.06
CA PHE A 94 13.50 8.61 1.36
C PHE A 94 13.77 7.29 0.63
N SER A 95 13.18 6.18 1.09
CA SER A 95 13.33 4.88 0.43
C SER A 95 12.44 4.76 -0.80
N LYS A 96 11.18 5.19 -0.72
CA LYS A 96 10.22 5.15 -1.83
C LYS A 96 9.11 6.18 -1.66
N GLY A 97 8.81 6.93 -2.74
CA GLY A 97 7.71 7.91 -2.76
C GLY A 97 6.32 7.33 -2.47
N GLN A 98 6.14 6.01 -2.62
CA GLN A 98 4.90 5.30 -2.26
C GLN A 98 4.58 5.38 -0.75
N ALA A 99 5.56 5.71 0.09
CA ALA A 99 5.38 5.85 1.53
C ALA A 99 4.40 6.95 1.94
N VAL A 100 4.07 7.88 1.06
CA VAL A 100 3.00 8.88 1.25
C VAL A 100 1.68 8.27 1.74
N SER A 101 1.41 7.01 1.39
CA SER A 101 0.25 6.24 1.88
C SER A 101 0.21 6.01 3.39
N LEU A 102 1.37 6.09 4.08
CA LEU A 102 1.46 5.93 5.53
C LEU A 102 0.58 6.96 6.25
N ALA A 103 0.58 8.21 5.79
CA ALA A 103 -0.20 9.29 6.40
C ALA A 103 -1.70 8.96 6.46
N ILE A 104 -2.22 8.31 5.41
CA ILE A 104 -3.61 7.84 5.37
C ILE A 104 -3.79 6.60 6.24
N THR A 105 -2.81 5.69 6.24
CA THR A 105 -2.83 4.47 7.08
C THR A 105 -2.97 4.79 8.57
N LEU A 106 -2.36 5.88 9.06
CA LEU A 106 -2.50 6.32 10.45
C LEU A 106 -3.96 6.63 10.82
N PHE A 107 -4.74 7.20 9.91
CA PHE A 107 -6.17 7.41 10.12
C PHE A 107 -6.96 6.10 10.17
N ILE A 108 -6.56 5.11 9.36
CA ILE A 108 -7.18 3.78 9.39
C ILE A 108 -6.90 3.10 10.75
N ILE A 109 -5.70 3.26 11.30
CA ILE A 109 -5.38 2.80 12.68
C ILE A 109 -6.20 3.57 13.72
N ASP A 110 -6.30 4.90 13.61
CA ASP A 110 -7.12 5.69 14.54
C ASP A 110 -8.59 5.30 14.53
N PHE A 111 -9.12 4.90 13.36
CA PHE A 111 -10.46 4.36 13.23
C PHE A 111 -10.62 3.04 13.99
N LEU A 112 -9.62 2.15 13.91
CA LEU A 112 -9.61 0.90 14.68
C LEU A 112 -9.57 1.15 16.20
N TYR A 113 -8.81 2.15 16.66
CA TYR A 113 -8.72 2.58 18.06
C TYR A 113 -9.87 3.49 18.52
N GLU A 114 -10.91 3.65 17.70
CA GLU A 114 -12.12 4.42 17.99
C GLU A 114 -11.88 5.90 18.32
N ARG A 115 -10.79 6.48 17.80
CA ARG A 115 -10.51 7.90 17.99
C ARG A 115 -11.43 8.74 17.10
N LYS A 116 -11.85 9.89 17.63
CA LYS A 116 -12.64 10.89 16.87
C LYS A 116 -11.74 11.52 15.79
N LEU A 117 -11.84 11.03 14.55
CA LEU A 117 -10.95 11.39 13.43
C LEU A 117 -10.96 12.90 13.12
N LEU A 118 -12.12 13.55 13.26
CA LEU A 118 -12.31 14.98 13.00
C LEU A 118 -11.96 15.89 14.20
N ASN A 119 -11.46 15.32 15.30
CA ASN A 119 -11.05 16.14 16.43
C ASN A 119 -9.79 16.93 16.06
N ALA A 120 -9.77 18.24 16.34
CA ALA A 120 -8.62 19.12 16.11
C ALA A 120 -7.32 18.54 16.69
N LYS A 121 -7.36 17.90 17.87
CA LYS A 121 -6.18 17.27 18.47
C LYS A 121 -5.62 16.13 17.61
N VAL A 122 -6.50 15.31 17.03
CA VAL A 122 -6.13 14.22 16.13
C VAL A 122 -5.58 14.82 14.83
N MET A 123 -6.23 15.82 14.25
CA MET A 123 -5.77 16.45 13.02
C MET A 123 -4.40 17.14 13.16
N ILE A 124 -4.16 17.86 14.26
CA ILE A 124 -2.87 18.51 14.54
C ILE A 124 -1.75 17.47 14.69
N GLU A 125 -2.04 16.34 15.36
CA GLU A 125 -1.10 15.23 15.48
C GLU A 125 -0.74 14.60 14.11
N LYS A 126 -1.60 14.72 13.09
CA LYS A 126 -1.37 14.13 11.75
C LYS A 126 -0.80 15.12 10.77
N ALA A 127 -0.98 16.42 11.03
CA ALA A 127 -0.52 17.47 10.15
C ALA A 127 0.96 17.29 9.74
N PRO A 128 1.92 16.96 10.63
CA PRO A 128 3.30 16.74 10.22
C PRO A 128 3.48 15.59 9.22
N PHE A 129 2.77 14.47 9.40
CA PHE A 129 2.81 13.35 8.46
C PHE A 129 2.24 13.74 7.09
N PHE A 130 1.15 14.51 7.07
CA PHE A 130 0.52 14.97 5.82
C PHE A 130 1.35 16.04 5.10
N ILE A 131 1.98 16.95 5.84
CA ILE A 131 2.87 17.97 5.27
C ILE A 131 4.07 17.29 4.61
N LEU A 132 4.72 16.36 5.31
CA LEU A 132 5.83 15.58 4.77
C LEU A 132 5.41 14.76 3.54
N ALA A 133 4.25 14.08 3.62
CA ALA A 133 3.66 13.35 2.51
C ALA A 133 3.43 14.26 1.28
N ALA A 134 2.89 15.46 1.47
CA ALA A 134 2.64 16.41 0.38
C ALA A 134 3.95 16.91 -0.25
N ILE A 135 4.94 17.27 0.58
CA ILE A 135 6.25 17.74 0.11
C ILE A 135 6.92 16.66 -0.73
N PHE A 136 7.06 15.44 -0.20
CA PHE A 136 7.70 14.34 -0.92
C PHE A 136 6.89 13.87 -2.12
N GLY A 137 5.55 13.93 -2.06
CA GLY A 137 4.68 13.67 -3.20
C GLY A 137 4.92 14.66 -4.35
N MET A 138 5.03 15.96 -4.06
CA MET A 138 5.37 16.96 -5.06
C MET A 138 6.77 16.78 -5.65
N VAL A 139 7.75 16.45 -4.81
CA VAL A 139 9.12 16.15 -5.26
C VAL A 139 9.12 14.94 -6.20
N ALA A 140 8.39 13.87 -5.87
CA ALA A 140 8.29 12.68 -6.70
C ALA A 140 7.67 12.99 -8.08
N ILE A 141 6.61 13.81 -8.13
CA ILE A 141 5.99 14.24 -9.40
C ILE A 141 7.00 15.04 -10.25
N LYS A 142 7.71 16.00 -9.65
CA LYS A 142 8.70 16.82 -10.35
C LYS A 142 9.89 15.98 -10.86
N ALA A 143 10.36 15.03 -10.06
CA ALA A 143 11.43 14.12 -10.45
C ALA A 143 11.03 13.25 -11.65
N GLN A 144 9.76 12.80 -11.70
CA GLN A 144 9.24 12.05 -12.85
C GLN A 144 9.08 12.91 -14.11
N GLN A 145 8.71 14.18 -13.97
CA GLN A 145 8.62 15.13 -15.10
C GLN A 145 9.99 15.39 -15.73
N ALA A 146 11.03 15.52 -14.91
CA ALA A 146 12.40 15.71 -15.37
C ALA A 146 12.97 14.49 -16.13
N GLY A 147 12.46 13.29 -15.86
CA GLY A 147 12.90 12.04 -16.49
C GLY A 147 12.21 11.71 -17.83
N ASN A 148 11.40 12.61 -18.40
CA ASN A 148 10.57 12.39 -19.62
C ASN A 148 9.60 11.18 -19.57
N ALA A 149 9.47 10.48 -18.45
CA ALA A 149 8.56 9.35 -18.28
C ALA A 149 7.07 9.75 -18.29
N LEU A 150 6.76 11.05 -18.23
CA LEU A 150 5.38 11.57 -18.28
C LEU A 150 4.91 11.95 -19.68
N HIS A 151 5.80 11.97 -20.68
CA HIS A 151 5.52 12.64 -21.95
C HIS A 151 4.88 11.79 -23.05
N ASN A 152 4.63 10.49 -22.80
CA ASN A 152 4.00 9.56 -23.77
C ASN A 152 2.71 8.90 -23.24
N SER A 153 1.92 9.57 -22.41
CA SER A 153 0.58 9.04 -22.10
C SER A 153 -0.45 9.60 -23.07
N ASP A 154 -0.83 8.80 -24.06
CA ASP A 154 -2.13 8.94 -24.72
C ASP A 154 -3.18 9.15 -23.62
N SER A 155 -3.73 10.36 -23.59
CA SER A 155 -4.58 10.81 -22.50
C SER A 155 -5.94 10.13 -22.64
N TYR A 156 -6.07 8.90 -22.12
CA TYR A 156 -7.35 8.21 -22.07
C TYR A 156 -8.37 9.06 -21.33
N GLU A 157 -9.55 9.19 -21.92
CA GLU A 157 -10.72 9.87 -21.33
C GLU A 157 -11.02 9.29 -19.94
N PHE A 158 -11.51 10.13 -19.02
CA PHE A 158 -11.67 9.79 -17.60
C PHE A 158 -12.48 8.50 -17.37
N TYR A 159 -13.56 8.27 -18.13
CA TYR A 159 -14.37 7.05 -18.00
C TYR A 159 -13.63 5.77 -18.42
N LYS A 160 -12.73 5.84 -19.41
CA LYS A 160 -11.91 4.68 -19.83
C LYS A 160 -10.97 4.27 -18.71
N ARG A 161 -10.47 5.24 -17.93
CA ARG A 161 -9.61 4.98 -16.76
C ARG A 161 -10.33 4.19 -15.67
N ILE A 162 -11.65 4.35 -15.54
CA ILE A 162 -12.45 3.59 -14.56
C ILE A 162 -12.47 2.11 -14.96
N GLY A 163 -12.75 1.78 -16.22
CA GLY A 163 -12.71 0.40 -16.72
C GLY A 163 -11.33 -0.25 -16.55
N PHE A 164 -10.26 0.46 -16.89
CA PHE A 164 -8.88 -0.01 -16.67
C PHE A 164 -8.54 -0.19 -15.19
N ALA A 165 -9.04 0.67 -14.29
CA ALA A 165 -8.83 0.54 -12.86
C ALA A 165 -9.51 -0.71 -12.29
N GLY A 166 -10.72 -1.03 -12.74
CA GLY A 166 -11.42 -2.28 -12.36
C GLY A 166 -10.71 -3.53 -12.85
N TYR A 167 -10.23 -3.51 -14.09
CA TYR A 167 -9.40 -4.58 -14.64
C TYR A 167 -8.11 -4.75 -13.83
N ALA A 168 -7.34 -3.69 -13.61
CA ALA A 168 -6.11 -3.74 -12.85
C ALA A 168 -6.35 -4.26 -11.42
N PHE A 169 -7.36 -3.74 -10.73
CA PHE A 169 -7.73 -4.16 -9.38
C PHE A 169 -8.08 -5.66 -9.33
N THR A 170 -8.89 -6.15 -10.28
CA THR A 170 -9.25 -7.57 -10.30
C THR A 170 -8.06 -8.46 -10.65
N GLN A 171 -7.18 -8.03 -11.56
CA GLN A 171 -5.93 -8.72 -11.85
C GLN A 171 -5.02 -8.80 -10.62
N TYR A 172 -4.98 -7.76 -9.77
CA TYR A 172 -4.27 -7.82 -8.49
C TYR A 172 -4.90 -8.85 -7.54
N LEU A 173 -6.23 -8.89 -7.43
CA LEU A 173 -6.91 -9.89 -6.60
C LEU A 173 -6.65 -11.33 -7.09
N ILE A 174 -6.69 -11.56 -8.40
CA ILE A 174 -6.40 -12.86 -9.00
C ILE A 174 -4.96 -13.27 -8.73
N LYS A 175 -3.98 -12.36 -8.93
CA LYS A 175 -2.57 -12.68 -8.67
C LYS A 175 -2.26 -12.92 -7.20
N LEU A 176 -3.03 -12.31 -6.30
CA LEU A 176 -2.93 -12.56 -4.86
C LEU A 176 -3.37 -13.98 -4.49
N THR A 177 -4.37 -14.54 -5.19
CA THR A 177 -4.86 -15.91 -4.94
C THR A 177 -4.16 -16.97 -5.78
N VAL A 178 -3.80 -16.64 -7.03
CA VAL A 178 -3.23 -17.55 -8.01
C VAL A 178 -2.11 -16.81 -8.77
N PRO A 179 -0.84 -16.99 -8.38
CA PRO A 179 0.30 -16.29 -8.96
C PRO A 179 0.77 -16.98 -10.26
N ILE A 180 -0.09 -17.05 -11.28
CA ILE A 180 0.23 -17.63 -12.59
C ILE A 180 0.45 -16.50 -13.61
N GLY A 181 1.46 -16.65 -14.47
CA GLY A 181 1.72 -15.70 -15.57
C GLY A 181 2.35 -14.38 -15.09
N LEU A 182 3.29 -14.45 -14.16
CA LEU A 182 4.01 -13.29 -13.66
C LEU A 182 4.91 -12.71 -14.77
N SER A 183 4.55 -11.53 -15.27
CA SER A 183 5.33 -10.76 -16.25
C SER A 183 5.81 -9.45 -15.64
N ALA A 184 7.02 -9.01 -15.99
CA ALA A 184 7.53 -7.70 -15.59
C ALA A 184 6.69 -6.55 -16.17
N ILE A 185 6.13 -6.76 -17.38
CA ILE A 185 5.28 -5.82 -18.08
C ILE A 185 3.96 -6.52 -18.36
N TYR A 186 2.87 -6.01 -17.78
CA TYR A 186 1.53 -6.45 -18.16
C TYR A 186 1.00 -5.47 -19.20
N PRO A 187 0.82 -5.92 -20.45
CA PRO A 187 0.24 -5.06 -21.47
C PRO A 187 -1.17 -4.67 -21.01
N TYR A 188 -1.49 -3.38 -21.16
CA TYR A 188 -2.86 -2.94 -21.03
C TYR A 188 -3.73 -3.65 -22.08
N PRO A 189 -5.02 -3.88 -21.78
CA PRO A 189 -5.97 -4.38 -22.76
C PRO A 189 -5.81 -3.76 -24.14
N ASP A 190 -5.68 -4.59 -25.18
CA ASP A 190 -5.64 -4.10 -26.56
C ASP A 190 -6.91 -3.30 -26.86
N ILE A 191 -6.71 -2.03 -27.18
CA ILE A 191 -7.79 -1.08 -27.40
C ILE A 191 -8.20 -1.17 -28.86
N ILE A 192 -9.24 -1.95 -29.14
CA ILE A 192 -9.82 -2.04 -30.48
C ILE A 192 -10.60 -0.73 -30.73
N ASN A 193 -10.20 0.06 -31.74
CA ASN A 193 -10.85 1.31 -32.15
C ASN A 193 -11.04 2.34 -31.01
N LYS A 194 -10.03 2.54 -30.15
CA LYS A 194 -10.08 3.49 -29.00
C LYS A 194 -11.21 3.19 -28.00
N SER A 195 -11.83 2.01 -28.06
CA SER A 195 -12.91 1.58 -27.18
C SER A 195 -12.49 0.37 -26.35
N ILE A 196 -12.93 0.32 -25.10
CA ILE A 196 -12.68 -0.82 -24.23
C ILE A 196 -13.71 -1.90 -24.57
N PRO A 197 -13.29 -3.14 -24.95
CA PRO A 197 -14.22 -4.24 -25.17
C PRO A 197 -15.17 -4.43 -23.98
N GLY A 198 -16.47 -4.67 -24.25
CA GLY A 198 -17.52 -4.72 -23.23
C GLY A 198 -17.23 -5.66 -22.05
N PHE A 199 -16.48 -6.75 -22.28
CA PHE A 199 -16.14 -7.72 -21.24
C PHE A 199 -15.26 -7.12 -20.13
N TYR A 200 -14.48 -6.06 -20.39
CA TYR A 200 -13.63 -5.47 -19.35
C TYR A 200 -14.43 -4.79 -18.24
N TRP A 201 -15.66 -4.37 -18.53
CA TRP A 201 -16.56 -3.81 -17.52
C TRP A 201 -17.02 -4.86 -16.49
N LEU A 202 -16.95 -6.16 -16.83
CA LEU A 202 -17.24 -7.24 -15.88
C LEU A 202 -16.22 -7.27 -14.73
N PHE A 203 -14.98 -6.81 -14.95
CA PHE A 203 -13.98 -6.68 -13.89
C PHE A 203 -14.26 -5.55 -12.90
N MET A 204 -15.30 -4.73 -13.10
CA MET A 204 -15.78 -3.83 -12.06
C MET A 204 -16.51 -4.59 -10.94
N ILE A 205 -17.12 -5.75 -11.23
CA ILE A 205 -17.94 -6.48 -10.28
C ILE A 205 -17.15 -6.85 -9.01
N PRO A 206 -15.95 -7.45 -9.07
CA PRO A 206 -15.16 -7.74 -7.87
C PRO A 206 -14.78 -6.48 -7.10
N SER A 207 -14.45 -5.38 -7.79
CA SER A 207 -14.12 -4.11 -7.14
C SER A 207 -15.31 -3.50 -6.38
N LEU A 208 -16.51 -3.58 -6.96
CA LEU A 208 -17.75 -3.14 -6.32
C LEU A 208 -18.13 -4.03 -5.14
N LEU A 209 -17.91 -5.34 -5.22
CA LEU A 209 -18.14 -6.27 -4.12
C LEU A 209 -17.22 -5.98 -2.92
N VAL A 210 -15.93 -5.69 -3.16
CA VAL A 210 -14.99 -5.31 -2.10
C VAL A 210 -15.38 -3.96 -1.49
N ALA A 211 -15.78 -2.99 -2.31
CA ALA A 211 -16.27 -1.70 -1.83
C ALA A 211 -17.55 -1.85 -1.00
N TYR A 212 -18.51 -2.66 -1.46
CA TYR A 212 -19.73 -2.97 -0.72
C TYR A 212 -19.40 -3.64 0.63
N ALA A 213 -18.51 -4.64 0.63
CA ALA A 213 -18.06 -5.28 1.85
C ALA A 213 -17.42 -4.29 2.83
N PHE A 214 -16.59 -3.36 2.34
CA PHE A 214 -16.03 -2.28 3.16
C PHE A 214 -17.14 -1.47 3.85
N PHE A 215 -18.09 -0.93 3.09
CA PHE A 215 -19.18 -0.11 3.64
C PHE A 215 -20.11 -0.90 4.57
N TYR A 216 -20.34 -2.17 4.27
CA TYR A 216 -21.14 -3.07 5.11
C TYR A 216 -20.47 -3.33 6.46
N TYR A 217 -19.16 -3.60 6.47
CA TYR A 217 -18.42 -3.91 7.69
C TYR A 217 -18.00 -2.68 8.50
N LEU A 218 -17.99 -1.46 7.93
CA LEU A 218 -17.65 -0.22 8.64
C LEU A 218 -18.41 -0.04 9.96
N LYS A 219 -19.68 -0.46 10.00
CA LYS A 219 -20.55 -0.33 11.19
C LYS A 219 -20.70 -1.61 12.00
N ARG A 220 -20.27 -2.76 11.46
CA ARG A 220 -20.49 -4.10 12.06
C ARG A 220 -19.25 -4.66 12.71
N ASN A 221 -18.11 -4.57 12.04
CA ASN A 221 -16.85 -5.09 12.55
C ASN A 221 -15.68 -4.22 12.08
N LYS A 222 -15.20 -3.37 13.01
CA LYS A 222 -14.12 -2.40 12.75
C LYS A 222 -12.83 -3.06 12.31
N LEU A 223 -12.57 -4.30 12.76
CA LEU A 223 -11.37 -5.04 12.36
C LEU A 223 -11.44 -5.45 10.88
N PHE A 224 -12.57 -5.98 10.41
CA PHE A 224 -12.72 -6.31 8.99
C PHE A 224 -12.71 -5.06 8.12
N ALA A 225 -13.35 -3.98 8.56
CA ALA A 225 -13.29 -2.70 7.87
C ALA A 225 -11.86 -2.15 7.79
N PHE A 226 -11.08 -2.28 8.88
CA PHE A 226 -9.65 -1.96 8.90
C PHE A 226 -8.87 -2.78 7.87
N CYS A 227 -9.02 -4.10 7.85
CA CYS A 227 -8.32 -4.98 6.91
C CYS A 227 -8.65 -4.63 5.44
N ILE A 228 -9.93 -4.42 5.12
CA ILE A 228 -10.35 -4.06 3.77
C ILE A 228 -9.86 -2.65 3.40
N GLY A 229 -9.95 -1.69 4.32
CA GLY A 229 -9.46 -0.33 4.10
C GLY A 229 -7.94 -0.29 3.85
N PHE A 230 -7.18 -1.06 4.62
CA PHE A 230 -5.73 -1.21 4.45
C PHE A 230 -5.39 -1.87 3.10
N LEU A 231 -6.11 -2.93 2.71
CA LEU A 231 -5.96 -3.59 1.41
C LEU A 231 -6.26 -2.62 0.25
N LEU A 232 -7.38 -1.89 0.31
CA LEU A 232 -7.77 -0.93 -0.73
C LEU A 232 -6.73 0.18 -0.88
N LEU A 233 -6.18 0.68 0.22
CA LEU A 233 -5.12 1.69 0.20
C LEU A 233 -3.85 1.17 -0.49
N ILE A 234 -3.42 -0.04 -0.15
CA ILE A 234 -2.24 -0.67 -0.76
C ILE A 234 -2.49 -0.87 -2.26
N LEU A 235 -3.64 -1.45 -2.63
CA LEU A 235 -3.98 -1.71 -4.03
C LEU A 235 -4.07 -0.41 -4.84
N PHE A 236 -4.60 0.68 -4.26
CA PHE A 236 -4.62 1.99 -4.91
C PHE A 236 -3.20 2.50 -5.21
N CYS A 237 -2.28 2.39 -4.24
CA CYS A 237 -0.89 2.79 -4.43
C CYS A 237 -0.11 1.89 -5.41
N TYR A 238 -0.44 0.60 -5.49
CA TYR A 238 0.15 -0.31 -6.48
C TYR A 238 -0.41 -0.06 -7.88
N CYS A 239 -1.72 0.18 -8.01
CA CYS A 239 -2.36 0.50 -9.28
C CYS A 239 -1.84 1.83 -9.87
N SER A 240 -1.57 2.83 -9.02
CA SER A 240 -0.95 4.08 -9.46
C SER A 240 0.51 3.91 -9.88
N SER A 241 1.23 2.94 -9.29
CA SER A 241 2.62 2.59 -9.64
C SER A 241 2.72 1.80 -10.96
N PHE A 242 1.73 0.98 -11.30
CA PHE A 242 1.77 0.14 -12.51
C PHE A 242 1.65 0.91 -13.83
N ARG A 243 1.04 2.10 -13.79
CA ARG A 243 1.04 3.04 -14.93
C ARG A 243 2.46 3.47 -15.36
N TRP A 244 3.46 3.23 -14.51
CA TRP A 244 4.86 3.62 -14.72
C TRP A 244 5.79 2.46 -15.10
N VAL A 245 5.37 1.21 -14.90
CA VAL A 245 6.14 0.03 -15.33
C VAL A 245 5.82 -0.31 -16.80
N ALA A 246 4.64 0.05 -17.28
CA ALA A 246 4.26 -0.12 -18.69
C ALA A 246 4.93 0.88 -19.68
N LEU A 247 5.85 1.73 -19.20
CA LEU A 247 6.59 2.70 -20.02
C LEU A 247 8.09 2.36 -20.17
N PHE A 248 8.49 1.15 -19.77
CA PHE A 248 9.81 0.58 -20.07
C PHE A 248 9.65 -0.75 -20.79
#